data_AF-A0A2N4XD59-F1
#
_entry.id   AF-A0A2N4XD59-F1
#
_cell.length_a   1.000
_cell.length_b   1.000
_cell.length_c   1.000
_cell.angle_alpha   90.00
_cell.angle_beta   90.00
_cell.angle_gamma   90.00
#
_symmetry.space_group_name_H-M   'P 1'
#
loop_
_entity.id
_entity.type
_entity.pdbx_description
1 polymer ?
#
loop_
_entity_poly.entity_id
_entity_poly.type
_entity_poly.pdbx_seq_one_letter_code
_entity_poly.pdbx_strand_id
1 'polypeptide(L)'
;MKIVKILGLTLIALFTLQACDKDDDNQIIIGSISGLKCQDAEFASRAKAGTSYTSTFKVPYAEGNGVTYTTSSGIASTGVTGLSATLAPGTLAVNGGHLTFNVTGTPAMAGTASFLVNFGGQSCTVSMPVDSASTNP
;
A
#
# COMPACT_ATOMS: atom_id res chain seq x y z
N MET A 1 -13.07 27.35 33.85
CA MET A 1 -13.90 28.00 34.88
C MET A 1 -13.87 29.51 34.65
N LYS A 2 -14.93 30.05 34.02
CA LYS A 2 -15.31 31.47 34.03
C LYS A 2 -16.76 31.52 33.56
N ILE A 3 -17.63 31.74 34.53
CA ILE A 3 -19.08 31.78 34.41
C ILE A 3 -19.45 33.21 34.02
N VAL A 4 -20.07 33.40 32.86
CA VAL A 4 -20.74 34.65 32.50
C VAL A 4 -22.23 34.36 32.41
N LYS A 5 -22.96 34.86 33.41
CA LYS A 5 -24.42 34.92 33.46
C LYS A 5 -24.88 36.05 32.53
N ILE A 6 -25.72 35.76 31.55
CA ILE A 6 -26.48 36.78 30.82
C ILE A 6 -27.97 36.44 30.95
N LEU A 7 -28.59 37.14 31.89
CA LEU A 7 -30.03 37.31 32.00
C LEU A 7 -30.37 38.56 31.18
N GLY A 8 -31.03 38.42 30.04
CA GLY A 8 -31.30 39.55 29.14
C GLY A 8 -32.21 39.16 27.99
N LEU A 9 -33.50 39.38 28.21
CA LEU A 9 -34.61 39.19 27.29
C LEU A 9 -34.48 40.07 26.04
N THR A 10 -34.17 39.50 24.87
CA THR A 10 -34.48 40.13 23.57
C THR A 10 -34.87 39.09 22.54
N LEU A 11 -36.15 39.12 22.15
CA LEU A 11 -36.76 38.38 21.07
C LEU A 11 -36.40 39.05 19.73
N ILE A 12 -35.45 38.49 18.99
CA ILE A 12 -35.28 38.73 17.55
C ILE A 12 -35.00 37.38 16.90
N ALA A 13 -35.99 36.87 16.17
CA ALA A 13 -35.84 35.78 15.23
C ALA A 13 -35.21 36.31 13.94
N LEU A 14 -34.13 35.69 13.44
CA LEU A 14 -33.98 35.30 12.03
C LEU A 14 -32.65 34.55 11.80
N PHE A 15 -32.80 33.31 11.31
CA PHE A 15 -31.88 32.48 10.54
C PHE A 15 -30.42 32.31 11.01
N THR A 16 -30.21 31.18 11.69
CA THR A 16 -29.09 30.25 11.52
C THR A 16 -27.80 30.83 10.93
N LEU A 17 -26.86 31.10 11.84
CA LEU A 17 -25.43 30.93 11.60
C LEU A 17 -25.20 29.48 11.15
N GLN A 18 -25.22 29.23 9.85
CA GLN A 18 -24.33 28.23 9.29
C GLN A 18 -23.28 29.02 8.54
N ALA A 19 -22.22 29.39 9.26
CA ALA A 19 -20.93 29.46 8.63
C ALA A 19 -20.76 28.09 7.97
N CYS A 20 -20.83 28.03 6.64
CA CYS A 20 -20.15 26.97 5.91
C CYS A 20 -18.67 27.18 6.23
N ASP A 21 -18.20 26.65 7.35
CA ASP A 21 -16.90 26.00 7.26
C ASP A 21 -17.14 24.91 6.21
N LYS A 22 -16.71 25.20 4.99
CA LYS A 22 -16.15 24.12 4.20
C LYS A 22 -15.00 23.65 5.08
N ASP A 23 -15.28 22.65 5.90
CA ASP A 23 -14.24 21.72 6.29
C ASP A 23 -13.70 21.20 4.96
N ASP A 24 -12.68 21.88 4.43
CA ASP A 24 -11.75 21.34 3.46
C ASP A 24 -11.03 20.22 4.20
N ASP A 25 -11.78 19.13 4.40
CA ASP A 25 -11.26 17.83 4.72
C ASP A 25 -10.40 17.54 3.50
N ASN A 26 -9.12 17.91 3.59
CA ASN A 26 -8.04 17.38 2.78
C ASN A 26 -7.93 15.90 3.15
N GLN A 27 -9.01 15.17 2.84
CA GLN A 27 -9.11 13.75 2.75
C GLN A 27 -8.05 13.40 1.73
N ILE A 28 -6.90 12.99 2.24
CA ILE A 28 -5.93 12.28 1.45
C ILE A 28 -6.70 11.05 1.00
N ILE A 29 -7.23 11.08 -0.22
CA ILE A 29 -7.96 9.98 -0.83
C ILE A 29 -6.90 8.87 -1.04
N ILE A 30 -6.64 8.11 0.02
CA ILE A 30 -5.74 6.97 0.00
C ILE A 30 -6.54 5.79 -0.54
N GLY A 31 -5.92 5.02 -1.42
CA GLY A 31 -6.51 3.78 -1.87
C GLY A 31 -6.77 2.89 -0.65
N SER A 32 -8.00 2.40 -0.47
CA SER A 32 -8.38 1.49 0.61
C SER A 32 -8.83 0.17 0.03
N ILE A 33 -8.50 -0.93 0.71
CA ILE A 33 -8.85 -2.30 0.30
C ILE A 33 -9.32 -3.10 1.51
N SER A 34 -10.22 -4.05 1.30
CA SER A 34 -10.76 -4.92 2.37
C SER A 34 -9.83 -6.08 2.70
N GLY A 35 -8.93 -6.47 1.78
CA GLY A 35 -7.95 -7.52 2.05
C GLY A 35 -6.79 -7.57 1.05
N LEU A 36 -5.62 -7.97 1.55
CA LEU A 36 -4.47 -8.36 0.72
C LEU A 36 -4.24 -9.87 0.81
N LYS A 37 -4.03 -10.51 -0.34
CA LYS A 37 -3.82 -11.95 -0.44
C LYS A 37 -2.36 -12.26 -0.81
N CYS A 38 -1.43 -11.94 0.08
CA CYS A 38 0.01 -12.17 -0.15
C CYS A 38 0.39 -13.64 -0.42
N GLN A 39 -0.40 -14.61 0.06
CA GLN A 39 -0.15 -16.04 -0.20
C GLN A 39 -0.49 -16.43 -1.64
N ASP A 40 -1.36 -15.67 -2.29
CA ASP A 40 -1.78 -15.85 -3.68
C ASP A 40 -0.94 -14.94 -4.61
N ALA A 41 0.24 -14.49 -4.16
CA ALA A 41 1.10 -13.64 -4.97
C ALA A 41 1.63 -14.38 -6.21
N GLU A 42 1.50 -13.75 -7.37
CA GLU A 42 1.93 -14.29 -8.65
C GLU A 42 3.29 -13.70 -9.04
N PHE A 43 4.30 -14.55 -9.22
CA PHE A 43 5.65 -14.13 -9.60
C PHE A 43 5.87 -14.34 -11.10
N ALA A 44 6.27 -13.30 -11.83
CA ALA A 44 6.53 -13.42 -13.27
C ALA A 44 7.76 -14.28 -13.59
N SER A 45 8.76 -14.28 -12.71
CA SER A 45 9.94 -15.13 -12.82
C SER A 45 10.59 -15.36 -11.45
N ARG A 46 11.49 -16.33 -11.34
CA ARG A 46 12.23 -16.63 -10.10
C ARG A 46 13.60 -15.95 -10.10
N ALA A 47 13.97 -15.37 -8.97
CA ALA A 47 15.31 -14.81 -8.78
C ALA A 47 16.32 -15.94 -8.49
N LYS A 48 17.57 -15.75 -8.89
CA LYS A 48 18.69 -16.67 -8.61
C LYS A 48 19.75 -15.95 -7.79
N ALA A 49 20.29 -16.62 -6.77
CA ALA A 49 21.36 -16.09 -5.93
C ALA A 49 22.53 -15.57 -6.79
N GLY A 50 23.03 -14.38 -6.45
CA GLY A 50 24.17 -13.73 -7.12
C GLY A 50 23.89 -13.20 -8.53
N THR A 51 22.67 -13.34 -9.05
CA THR A 51 22.31 -12.86 -10.39
C THR A 51 21.42 -11.63 -10.30
N SER A 52 21.70 -10.59 -11.10
CA SER A 52 20.82 -9.43 -11.21
C SER A 52 19.42 -9.86 -11.64
N TYR A 53 18.43 -9.40 -10.90
CA TYR A 53 17.03 -9.73 -11.07
C TYR A 53 16.23 -8.46 -11.30
N THR A 54 15.45 -8.44 -12.37
CA THR A 54 14.50 -7.38 -12.70
C THR A 54 13.23 -8.04 -13.22
N SER A 55 12.18 -8.04 -12.41
CA SER A 55 10.90 -8.62 -12.81
C SER A 55 9.76 -8.04 -11.99
N THR A 56 8.57 -8.64 -12.06
CA THR A 56 7.41 -8.20 -11.30
C THR A 56 6.76 -9.35 -10.53
N PHE A 57 6.09 -8.99 -9.44
CA PHE A 57 5.08 -9.86 -8.83
C PHE A 57 3.77 -9.10 -8.65
N LYS A 58 2.67 -9.85 -8.58
CA LYS A 58 1.32 -9.31 -8.40
C LYS A 58 0.73 -9.83 -7.10
N VAL A 59 0.16 -8.94 -6.29
CA VAL A 59 -0.55 -9.32 -5.07
C VAL A 59 -2.05 -9.08 -5.28
N PRO A 60 -2.88 -10.12 -5.25
CA PRO A 60 -4.33 -9.94 -5.31
C PRO A 60 -4.84 -9.19 -4.08
N TYR A 61 -5.84 -8.32 -4.29
CA TYR A 61 -6.57 -7.63 -3.22
C TYR A 61 -8.08 -7.73 -3.43
N ALA A 62 -8.84 -7.53 -2.35
CA ALA A 62 -10.30 -7.53 -2.35
C ALA A 62 -10.86 -6.12 -2.10
N GLU A 63 -12.00 -5.83 -2.73
CA GLU A 63 -12.85 -4.64 -2.51
C GLU A 63 -12.08 -3.31 -2.43
N GLY A 64 -11.60 -2.83 -3.58
CA GLY A 64 -10.97 -1.51 -3.66
C GLY A 64 -11.98 -0.36 -3.66
N ASN A 65 -11.53 0.86 -3.38
CA ASN A 65 -12.39 2.06 -3.37
C ASN A 65 -12.41 2.85 -4.69
N GLY A 66 -11.88 2.32 -5.80
CA GLY A 66 -11.90 3.03 -7.10
C GLY A 66 -10.80 4.09 -7.27
N VAL A 67 -9.99 4.29 -6.24
CA VAL A 67 -9.03 5.39 -6.15
C VAL A 67 -7.73 5.08 -6.90
N THR A 68 -7.14 6.12 -7.50
CA THR A 68 -5.79 6.08 -8.05
C THR A 68 -4.74 6.12 -6.95
N TYR A 69 -3.72 5.28 -7.05
CA TYR A 69 -2.59 5.26 -6.13
C TYR A 69 -1.28 5.46 -6.90
N THR A 70 -0.35 6.14 -6.25
CA THR A 70 0.97 6.42 -6.81
C THR A 70 1.96 5.30 -6.50
N THR A 71 3.14 5.39 -7.11
CA THR A 71 4.28 4.57 -6.73
C THR A 71 4.58 4.68 -5.23
N SER A 72 4.91 3.55 -4.61
CA SER A 72 5.42 3.50 -3.23
C SER A 72 6.93 3.61 -3.19
N SER A 73 7.49 3.99 -2.04
CA SER A 73 8.91 3.75 -1.75
C SER A 73 9.24 2.26 -1.87
N GLY A 74 10.49 1.96 -2.29
CA GLY A 74 10.99 0.60 -2.39
C GLY A 74 10.96 -0.14 -1.04
N ILE A 75 10.42 -1.35 -1.05
CA ILE A 75 10.34 -2.28 0.07
C ILE A 75 11.55 -3.21 -0.02
N ALA A 76 12.50 -3.08 0.90
CA ALA A 76 13.66 -3.96 0.94
C ALA A 76 13.25 -5.39 1.36
N SER A 77 13.88 -6.38 0.75
CA SER A 77 13.68 -7.78 1.12
C SER A 77 14.34 -8.12 2.45
N THR A 78 13.67 -8.97 3.23
CA THR A 78 14.15 -9.59 4.48
C THR A 78 14.33 -11.10 4.28
N GLY A 79 15.11 -11.76 5.15
CA GLY A 79 15.51 -13.16 4.99
C GLY A 79 16.62 -13.31 3.94
N VAL A 80 16.29 -13.12 2.66
CA VAL A 80 17.26 -12.94 1.58
C VAL A 80 17.35 -11.45 1.24
N THR A 81 18.49 -10.83 1.48
CA THR A 81 18.73 -9.39 1.21
C THR A 81 19.19 -9.14 -0.23
N GLY A 82 19.13 -7.88 -0.65
CA GLY A 82 19.64 -7.43 -1.96
C GLY A 82 18.57 -7.24 -3.03
N LEU A 83 17.30 -7.44 -2.69
CA LEU A 83 16.16 -7.15 -3.56
C LEU A 83 15.34 -5.97 -2.98
N SER A 84 14.72 -5.20 -3.87
CA SER A 84 13.83 -4.09 -3.54
C SER A 84 12.57 -4.17 -4.39
N ALA A 85 11.40 -4.11 -3.77
CA ALA A 85 10.10 -4.15 -4.44
C ALA A 85 9.41 -2.78 -4.40
N THR A 86 9.06 -2.25 -5.55
CA THR A 86 8.42 -0.93 -5.70
C THR A 86 7.02 -1.11 -6.28
N LEU A 87 6.00 -0.57 -5.63
CA LEU A 87 4.63 -0.59 -6.15
C LEU A 87 4.55 0.27 -7.41
N ALA A 88 4.04 -0.28 -8.52
CA ALA A 88 3.71 0.50 -9.71
C ALA A 88 2.43 1.30 -9.49
N PRO A 89 2.29 2.52 -10.05
CA PRO A 89 1.08 3.31 -9.90
C PRO A 89 -0.10 2.65 -10.64
N GLY A 90 -1.31 2.88 -10.16
CA GLY A 90 -2.50 2.27 -10.76
C GLY A 90 -3.81 2.82 -10.19
N THR A 91 -4.91 2.14 -10.51
CA THR A 91 -6.26 2.45 -10.01
C THR A 91 -6.85 1.21 -9.36
N LEU A 92 -7.43 1.36 -8.18
CA LEU A 92 -8.08 0.26 -7.50
C LEU A 92 -9.41 -0.09 -8.21
N ALA A 93 -9.64 -1.37 -8.44
CA ALA A 93 -10.89 -1.90 -8.93
C ALA A 93 -11.84 -2.15 -7.75
N VAL A 94 -13.10 -1.77 -7.91
CA VAL A 94 -14.11 -1.84 -6.85
C VAL A 94 -14.37 -3.28 -6.40
N ASN A 95 -14.25 -4.26 -7.30
CA ASN A 95 -14.49 -5.68 -7.00
C ASN A 95 -13.20 -6.47 -6.71
N GLY A 96 -12.10 -5.78 -6.39
CA GLY A 96 -10.78 -6.40 -6.23
C GLY A 96 -9.98 -6.47 -7.53
N GLY A 97 -8.69 -6.74 -7.40
CA GLY A 97 -7.74 -6.72 -8.51
C GLY A 97 -6.35 -7.12 -8.06
N HIS A 98 -5.31 -6.65 -8.76
CA HIS A 98 -3.92 -6.94 -8.44
C HIS A 98 -3.09 -5.67 -8.25
N LEU A 99 -2.30 -5.62 -7.19
CA LEU A 99 -1.22 -4.66 -7.03
C LEU A 99 0.03 -5.22 -7.72
N THR A 100 0.63 -4.47 -8.64
CA THR A 100 1.84 -4.89 -9.35
C THR A 100 3.06 -4.24 -8.70
N PHE A 101 4.04 -5.06 -8.31
CA PHE A 101 5.30 -4.62 -7.73
C PHE A 101 6.45 -4.94 -8.69
N ASN A 102 7.28 -3.96 -8.97
CA ASN A 102 8.53 -4.10 -9.69
C ASN A 102 9.64 -4.46 -8.71
N VAL A 103 10.29 -5.60 -8.91
CA VAL A 103 11.41 -6.05 -8.09
C VAL A 103 12.70 -5.89 -8.85
N THR A 104 13.67 -5.24 -8.22
CA THR A 104 15.03 -5.09 -8.74
C THR A 104 16.08 -5.44 -7.69
N GLY A 105 17.26 -5.82 -8.14
CA GLY A 105 18.44 -6.02 -7.29
C GLY A 105 19.14 -7.34 -7.56
N THR A 106 20.01 -7.75 -6.63
CA THR A 106 20.77 -9.00 -6.72
C THR A 106 20.68 -9.70 -5.37
N PRO A 107 19.97 -10.85 -5.28
CA PRO A 107 19.83 -11.54 -4.01
C PRO A 107 21.17 -12.17 -3.60
N ALA A 108 21.57 -11.96 -2.34
CA ALA A 108 22.88 -12.41 -1.86
C ALA A 108 22.99 -13.95 -1.76
N MET A 109 21.87 -14.65 -1.52
CA MET A 109 21.83 -16.09 -1.32
C MET A 109 20.49 -16.68 -1.76
N ALA A 110 20.44 -18.02 -1.86
CA ALA A 110 19.20 -18.76 -2.08
C ALA A 110 18.36 -18.78 -0.80
N GLY A 111 17.05 -18.98 -0.91
CA GLY A 111 16.14 -19.05 0.23
C GLY A 111 14.83 -18.33 -0.02
N THR A 112 14.27 -17.72 1.02
CA THR A 112 13.02 -16.96 0.93
C THR A 112 13.29 -15.48 1.16
N ALA A 113 13.01 -14.67 0.13
CA ALA A 113 12.97 -13.22 0.22
C ALA A 113 11.56 -12.79 0.67
N SER A 114 11.46 -12.10 1.79
CA SER A 114 10.18 -11.64 2.35
C SER A 114 10.03 -10.13 2.22
N PHE A 115 8.91 -9.70 1.66
CA PHE A 115 8.56 -8.29 1.48
C PHE A 115 7.33 -7.95 2.32
N LEU A 116 7.47 -7.00 3.27
CA LEU A 116 6.34 -6.49 4.05
C LEU A 116 5.60 -5.44 3.21
N VAL A 117 4.44 -5.83 2.68
CA VAL A 117 3.57 -4.96 1.90
C VAL A 117 2.57 -4.30 2.83
N ASN A 118 2.57 -2.97 2.86
CA ASN A 118 1.58 -2.15 3.56
C ASN A 118 0.85 -1.30 2.52
N PHE A 119 -0.44 -1.55 2.34
CA PHE A 119 -1.25 -0.81 1.37
C PHE A 119 -2.71 -0.75 1.80
N GLY A 120 -3.30 0.45 1.70
CA GLY A 120 -4.73 0.68 1.90
C GLY A 120 -5.32 0.19 3.21
N GLY A 121 -4.57 0.39 4.30
CA GLY A 121 -4.96 -0.03 5.65
C GLY A 121 -4.63 -1.49 5.96
N GLN A 122 -4.16 -2.27 4.98
CA GLN A 122 -3.83 -3.68 5.12
C GLN A 122 -2.31 -3.92 5.07
N SER A 123 -1.87 -4.93 5.81
CA SER A 123 -0.48 -5.36 5.87
C SER A 123 -0.38 -6.86 5.66
N CYS A 124 0.54 -7.31 4.81
CA CYS A 124 0.88 -8.72 4.68
C CYS A 124 2.31 -8.93 4.17
N THR A 125 2.82 -10.14 4.34
CA THR A 125 4.17 -10.50 3.88
C THR A 125 4.10 -11.38 2.65
N VAL A 126 4.70 -10.92 1.55
CA VAL A 126 4.92 -11.72 0.33
C VAL A 126 6.21 -12.52 0.52
N SER A 127 6.14 -13.84 0.35
CA SER A 127 7.29 -14.73 0.41
C SER A 127 7.69 -15.18 -0.99
N MET A 128 8.77 -14.61 -1.52
CA MET A 128 9.31 -14.94 -2.82
C MET A 128 10.46 -15.96 -2.68
N PRO A 129 10.38 -17.15 -3.29
CA PRO A 129 11.48 -18.09 -3.32
C PRO A 129 12.61 -17.61 -4.26
N VAL A 130 13.85 -17.73 -3.80
CA VAL A 130 15.07 -17.44 -4.54
C VAL A 130 15.82 -18.75 -4.75
N ASP A 131 16.04 -19.09 -6.02
CA ASP A 131 16.75 -20.29 -6.42
C ASP A 131 18.25 -20.17 -6.12
N SER A 132 18.91 -21.32 -5.97
CA SER A 132 20.37 -21.38 -5.91
C SER A 132 21.02 -20.84 -7.18
N ALA A 133 22.23 -20.29 -7.04
CA ALA A 133 23.03 -19.88 -8.18
C ALA A 133 23.21 -21.08 -9.12
N SER A 134 23.08 -20.84 -10.43
CA SER A 134 23.40 -21.86 -11.42
C SER A 134 24.91 -21.99 -11.49
N THR A 135 25.50 -22.92 -10.75
CA THR A 135 26.88 -23.36 -10.99
C THR A 135 26.86 -24.27 -12.21
N ASN A 136 27.05 -23.71 -13.41
CA ASN A 136 27.37 -24.56 -14.55
C ASN A 136 28.75 -25.19 -14.27
N PRO A 137 28.88 -26.53 -14.20
CA PRO A 137 30.17 -27.19 -13.97
C PRO A 137 31.15 -26.97 -15.14
#